data_AF-A0A9D2PJ02-F1
#
_entry.id   AF-A0A9D2PJ02-F1
#
_cell.length_a   1.000
_cell.length_b   1.000
_cell.length_c   1.000
_cell.angle_alpha   90.00
_cell.angle_beta   90.00
_cell.angle_gamma   90.00
#
_symmetry.space_group_name_H-M   'P 1'
#
loop_
_entity.id
_entity.type
_entity.pdbx_description
1 polymer ?
#
loop_
_entity_poly.entity_id
_entity_poly.type
_entity_poly.pdbx_seq_one_letter_code
_entity_poly.pdbx_strand_id
1 'polypeptide(L)'
;MVIAVVGSGGKTTRIHTLRDQYMAQGKTVLAATTTHMLAEEDTLLDPSAEDIIAQLKAKGYCMAGTSMPGTEKMGPLKEEVLKQASESADITLIEADGSKGLPVKYPADYEPVIPDITDEIQVVTGLSALGKTCRETAHRKELVLDCLRISEDNILKPEHLQKLVTEGYVRPLREKFPNVKVTVCPGQVNTLYEKTIARFFREEKDVSVIQEDWFSSQPKLMIFGAGHVALQLLKLAKFLDFYTIILDDREEFANPERLPEADEVHCCDFQKAEAYLPEGDQHYYVVVTRGHTGDEVCVKKVLARSYAYLGMIGSRKKVKATFESLEAQGFSKETVEGIHAPIGLPIGARTPEEIAVSIAAELIQIKNQGTVSTMTKELLEAKENGVLCIITKKNGSSPRGVGSMMLVCEDKVIGSIGGGAMEHEVIRTAPEIREITVMDFSLSNEESANLGMICGGSNQVLFVPVYP
;
A
#
# COMPACT_ATOMS: atom_id res chain seq x y z
N MET A 1 -34.73 -0.19 -10.20
CA MET A 1 -33.50 0.64 -10.34
C MET A 1 -32.48 -0.12 -11.18
N VAL A 2 -31.84 0.54 -12.15
CA VAL A 2 -30.88 -0.07 -13.06
C VAL A 2 -29.48 0.50 -12.80
N ILE A 3 -28.52 -0.38 -12.51
CA ILE A 3 -27.11 -0.03 -12.28
C ILE A 3 -26.25 -0.61 -13.40
N ALA A 4 -25.57 0.25 -14.16
CA ALA A 4 -24.55 -0.16 -15.12
C ALA A 4 -23.17 -0.18 -14.45
N VAL A 5 -22.46 -1.30 -14.57
CA VAL A 5 -21.10 -1.49 -14.04
C VAL A 5 -20.12 -1.49 -15.21
N VAL A 6 -19.17 -0.55 -15.20
CA VAL A 6 -18.18 -0.33 -16.27
C VAL A 6 -16.76 -0.37 -15.74
N GLY A 7 -15.75 -0.33 -16.62
CA GLY A 7 -14.34 -0.31 -16.24
C GLY A 7 -13.68 -1.69 -16.25
N SER A 8 -12.78 -1.92 -15.30
CA SER A 8 -11.93 -3.12 -15.25
C SER A 8 -11.51 -3.50 -13.83
N GLY A 9 -11.05 -4.75 -13.66
CA GLY A 9 -10.49 -5.21 -12.39
C GLY A 9 -11.51 -5.44 -11.26
N GLY A 10 -12.63 -6.09 -11.58
CA GLY A 10 -13.60 -6.53 -10.55
C GLY A 10 -15.08 -6.27 -10.86
N LYS A 11 -15.46 -6.02 -12.11
CA LYS A 11 -16.86 -5.73 -12.48
C LYS A 11 -17.83 -6.84 -12.10
N THR A 12 -17.53 -8.08 -12.52
CA THR A 12 -18.35 -9.25 -12.20
C THR A 12 -18.42 -9.47 -10.69
N THR A 13 -17.29 -9.33 -9.98
CA THR A 13 -17.24 -9.33 -8.51
C THR A 13 -18.16 -8.27 -7.91
N ARG A 14 -18.15 -7.04 -8.45
CA ARG A 14 -19.02 -5.95 -8.01
C ARG A 14 -20.50 -6.26 -8.25
N ILE A 15 -20.85 -6.88 -9.38
CA ILE A 15 -22.21 -7.34 -9.65
C ILE A 15 -22.64 -8.37 -8.61
N HIS A 16 -21.82 -9.38 -8.29
CA HIS A 16 -22.15 -10.36 -7.26
C HIS A 16 -22.29 -9.72 -5.87
N THR A 17 -21.39 -8.80 -5.50
CA THR A 17 -21.49 -8.07 -4.22
C THR A 17 -22.79 -7.26 -4.13
N LEU A 18 -23.18 -6.56 -5.20
CA LEU A 18 -24.44 -5.81 -5.24
C LEU A 18 -25.65 -6.74 -5.20
N ARG A 19 -25.60 -7.86 -5.93
CA ARG A 19 -26.64 -8.90 -5.90
C ARG A 19 -26.87 -9.37 -4.46
N ASP A 20 -25.81 -9.82 -3.78
CA ASP A 20 -25.91 -10.37 -2.44
C ASP A 20 -26.40 -9.30 -1.44
N GLN A 21 -25.92 -8.06 -1.57
CA GLN A 21 -26.35 -6.93 -0.75
C GLN A 21 -27.86 -6.63 -0.90
N TYR A 22 -28.38 -6.60 -2.13
CA TYR A 22 -29.79 -6.29 -2.36
C TYR A 22 -30.72 -7.48 -2.08
N MET A 23 -30.28 -8.70 -2.36
CA MET A 23 -31.02 -9.91 -1.97
C MET A 23 -31.13 -10.03 -0.45
N ALA A 24 -30.08 -9.67 0.30
CA ALA A 24 -30.14 -9.62 1.77
C ALA A 24 -31.15 -8.58 2.30
N GLN A 25 -31.52 -7.59 1.49
CA GLN A 25 -32.59 -6.62 1.78
C GLN A 25 -33.98 -7.10 1.30
N GLY A 26 -34.09 -8.34 0.80
CA GLY A 26 -35.33 -8.91 0.29
C GLY A 26 -35.72 -8.41 -1.11
N LYS A 27 -34.80 -7.78 -1.85
CA LYS A 27 -35.06 -7.26 -3.21
C LYS A 27 -34.81 -8.33 -4.28
N THR A 28 -35.60 -8.28 -5.34
CA THR A 28 -35.38 -9.07 -6.55
C THR A 28 -34.28 -8.47 -7.42
N VAL A 29 -33.38 -9.31 -7.95
CA VAL A 29 -32.20 -8.86 -8.71
C VAL A 29 -32.13 -9.54 -10.08
N LEU A 30 -32.10 -8.74 -11.14
CA LEU A 30 -31.76 -9.17 -12.50
C LEU A 30 -30.28 -8.86 -12.78
N ALA A 31 -29.51 -9.81 -13.31
CA ALA A 31 -28.15 -9.58 -13.81
C ALA A 31 -28.08 -9.85 -15.33
N ALA A 32 -27.51 -8.91 -16.07
CA ALA A 32 -27.35 -9.00 -17.53
C ALA A 32 -26.05 -8.32 -18.00
N THR A 33 -25.79 -8.35 -19.31
CA THR A 33 -24.64 -7.68 -19.93
C THR A 33 -25.09 -6.91 -21.19
N THR A 34 -24.36 -5.84 -21.56
CA THR A 34 -24.48 -5.24 -22.91
C THR A 34 -23.35 -5.66 -23.84
N THR A 35 -22.41 -6.46 -23.33
CA THR A 35 -21.30 -7.03 -24.10
C THR A 35 -21.26 -8.53 -23.91
N HIS A 36 -20.33 -9.03 -23.11
CA HIS A 36 -20.19 -10.45 -22.83
C HIS A 36 -19.81 -10.65 -21.37
N MET A 37 -20.49 -11.57 -20.70
CA MET A 37 -20.25 -11.90 -19.29
C MET A 37 -20.19 -13.42 -19.14
N LEU A 38 -19.45 -13.94 -18.16
CA LEU A 38 -19.47 -15.37 -17.88
C LEU A 38 -20.86 -15.78 -17.41
N ALA A 39 -21.40 -16.88 -17.95
CA ALA A 39 -22.67 -17.44 -17.52
C ALA A 39 -22.47 -18.27 -16.25
N GLU A 40 -23.35 -18.09 -15.26
CA GLU A 40 -23.50 -18.98 -14.11
C GLU A 40 -24.30 -20.24 -14.48
N GLU A 41 -24.22 -21.31 -13.67
CA GLU A 41 -24.91 -22.59 -13.91
C GLU A 41 -26.43 -22.43 -14.08
N ASP A 42 -27.04 -21.48 -13.37
CA ASP A 42 -28.47 -21.17 -13.36
C ASP A 42 -28.89 -20.03 -14.33
N THR A 43 -28.02 -19.67 -15.27
CA THR A 43 -28.27 -18.58 -16.24
C THR A 43 -29.35 -18.97 -17.24
N LEU A 44 -30.34 -18.10 -17.44
CA LEU A 44 -31.29 -18.24 -18.54
C LEU A 44 -30.66 -17.74 -19.84
N LEU A 45 -30.48 -18.65 -20.80
CA LEU A 45 -29.97 -18.35 -22.13
C LEU A 45 -31.11 -18.26 -23.14
N ASP A 46 -31.12 -17.17 -23.90
CA ASP A 46 -32.16 -16.79 -24.86
C ASP A 46 -33.60 -16.76 -24.29
N PRO A 47 -33.85 -16.23 -23.07
CA PRO A 47 -35.17 -16.26 -22.46
C PRO A 47 -36.14 -15.21 -23.05
N SER A 48 -37.44 -15.45 -22.85
CA SER A 48 -38.46 -14.40 -22.93
C SER A 48 -38.47 -13.54 -21.66
N ALA A 49 -39.17 -12.39 -21.70
CA ALA A 49 -39.35 -11.57 -20.50
C ALA A 49 -40.14 -12.33 -19.42
N GLU A 50 -41.13 -13.13 -19.82
CA GLU A 50 -41.93 -13.95 -18.92
C GLU A 50 -41.10 -15.00 -18.17
N ASP A 51 -40.12 -15.63 -18.84
CA ASP A 51 -39.21 -16.60 -18.21
C ASP A 51 -38.36 -15.94 -17.11
N ILE A 52 -37.81 -14.76 -17.40
CA ILE A 52 -37.02 -13.98 -16.43
C ILE A 52 -37.90 -13.60 -15.24
N ILE A 53 -39.11 -13.09 -15.48
CA ILE A 53 -40.05 -12.68 -14.43
C ILE A 53 -40.44 -13.87 -13.56
N ALA A 54 -40.66 -15.04 -14.16
CA ALA A 54 -40.98 -16.27 -13.42
C ALA A 54 -39.82 -16.68 -12.49
N GLN A 55 -38.57 -16.63 -12.97
CA GLN A 55 -37.40 -16.96 -12.15
C GLN A 55 -37.15 -15.94 -11.04
N LEU A 56 -37.33 -14.64 -11.31
CA LEU A 56 -37.24 -13.59 -10.29
C LEU A 56 -38.24 -13.83 -9.15
N LYS A 57 -39.48 -14.21 -9.48
CA LYS A 57 -40.51 -14.54 -8.46
C LYS A 57 -40.16 -15.80 -7.67
N ALA A 58 -39.56 -16.80 -8.30
CA ALA A 58 -39.25 -18.08 -7.68
C ALA A 58 -37.99 -18.04 -6.79
N LYS A 59 -36.92 -17.36 -7.24
CA LYS A 59 -35.60 -17.40 -6.62
C LYS A 59 -35.15 -16.05 -6.03
N GLY A 60 -35.84 -14.95 -6.35
CA GLY A 60 -35.40 -13.60 -6.02
C GLY A 60 -34.22 -13.10 -6.88
N TYR A 61 -33.69 -13.94 -7.77
CA TYR A 61 -32.55 -13.62 -8.62
C TYR A 61 -32.64 -14.32 -9.98
N CYS A 62 -32.27 -13.60 -11.03
CA CYS A 62 -32.14 -14.15 -12.37
C CYS A 62 -30.91 -13.55 -13.06
N MET A 63 -30.00 -14.39 -13.54
CA MET A 63 -29.01 -14.01 -14.55
C MET A 63 -29.55 -14.40 -15.91
N ALA A 64 -29.53 -13.49 -16.88
CA ALA A 64 -30.10 -13.73 -18.20
C ALA A 64 -29.29 -13.05 -19.32
N GLY A 65 -29.17 -13.76 -20.43
CA GLY A 65 -28.44 -13.29 -21.61
C GLY A 65 -28.75 -14.14 -22.85
N THR A 66 -28.03 -13.89 -23.93
CA THR A 66 -28.12 -14.70 -25.16
C THR A 66 -27.04 -15.77 -25.22
N SER A 67 -27.34 -16.92 -25.82
CA SER A 67 -26.36 -17.99 -25.98
C SER A 67 -25.24 -17.57 -26.94
N MET A 68 -23.99 -17.86 -26.57
CA MET A 68 -22.83 -17.66 -27.42
C MET A 68 -22.16 -19.00 -27.75
N PRO A 69 -22.35 -19.54 -28.96
CA PRO A 69 -21.83 -20.83 -29.35
C PRO A 69 -20.30 -20.95 -29.15
N GLY A 70 -19.87 -22.03 -28.50
CA GLY A 70 -18.45 -22.33 -28.29
C GLY A 70 -17.78 -21.51 -27.19
N THR A 71 -18.54 -20.83 -26.33
CA THR A 71 -18.00 -20.08 -25.18
C THR A 71 -18.83 -20.32 -23.93
N GLU A 72 -18.22 -20.13 -22.76
CA GLU A 72 -18.90 -20.11 -21.45
C GLU A 72 -19.53 -18.75 -21.11
N LYS A 73 -19.60 -17.85 -22.10
CA LYS A 73 -20.12 -16.49 -21.91
C LYS A 73 -21.54 -16.38 -22.45
N MET A 74 -22.29 -15.45 -21.88
CA MET A 74 -23.55 -14.97 -22.43
C MET A 74 -23.36 -13.61 -23.11
N GLY A 75 -24.14 -13.39 -24.17
CA GLY A 75 -24.27 -12.12 -24.85
C GLY A 75 -25.41 -11.26 -24.28
N PRO A 76 -25.66 -10.08 -24.87
CA PRO A 76 -26.69 -9.18 -24.40
C PRO A 76 -28.09 -9.71 -24.68
N LEU A 77 -29.04 -9.38 -23.80
CA LEU A 77 -30.47 -9.58 -24.07
C LEU A 77 -30.94 -8.62 -25.18
N LYS A 78 -32.02 -8.99 -25.86
CA LYS A 78 -32.74 -8.03 -26.72
C LYS A 78 -33.23 -6.86 -25.87
N GLU A 79 -33.15 -5.65 -26.43
CA GLU A 79 -33.48 -4.41 -25.72
C GLU A 79 -34.89 -4.41 -25.12
N GLU A 80 -35.89 -4.86 -25.87
CA GLU A 80 -37.28 -4.97 -25.41
C GLU A 80 -37.43 -5.92 -24.22
N VAL A 81 -36.73 -7.06 -24.25
CA VAL A 81 -36.75 -8.08 -23.18
C VAL A 81 -36.07 -7.53 -21.92
N LEU A 82 -34.90 -6.89 -22.07
CA LEU A 82 -34.18 -6.27 -20.96
C LEU A 82 -35.06 -5.20 -20.29
N LYS A 83 -35.71 -4.34 -21.08
CA LYS A 83 -36.57 -3.28 -20.57
C LYS A 83 -37.76 -3.83 -19.77
N GLN A 84 -38.51 -4.77 -20.35
CA GLN A 84 -39.66 -5.39 -19.68
C GLN A 84 -39.28 -6.14 -18.40
N ALA A 85 -38.17 -6.90 -18.44
CA ALA A 85 -37.68 -7.62 -17.27
C ALA A 85 -37.20 -6.65 -16.17
N SER A 86 -36.54 -5.55 -16.55
CA SER A 86 -36.06 -4.52 -15.61
C SER A 86 -37.20 -3.79 -14.90
N GLU A 87 -38.36 -3.63 -15.54
CA GLU A 87 -39.57 -3.05 -14.91
C GLU A 87 -40.17 -3.96 -13.83
N SER A 88 -39.88 -5.26 -13.87
CA SER A 88 -40.38 -6.25 -12.90
C SER A 88 -39.38 -6.60 -11.79
N ALA A 89 -38.11 -6.20 -11.93
CA ALA A 89 -37.07 -6.39 -10.93
C ALA A 89 -36.90 -5.13 -10.07
N ASP A 90 -36.68 -5.29 -8.77
CA ASP A 90 -36.35 -4.15 -7.91
C ASP A 90 -35.00 -3.54 -8.32
N ILE A 91 -34.04 -4.40 -8.67
CA ILE A 91 -32.69 -4.04 -9.09
C ILE A 91 -32.31 -4.78 -10.38
N THR A 92 -31.78 -4.06 -11.35
CA THR A 92 -31.12 -4.64 -12.54
C THR A 92 -29.65 -4.23 -12.53
N LEU A 93 -28.74 -5.20 -12.65
CA LEU A 93 -27.29 -5.03 -12.68
C LEU A 93 -26.78 -5.38 -14.07
N ILE A 94 -26.05 -4.46 -14.69
CA ILE A 94 -25.64 -4.59 -16.10
C ILE A 94 -24.13 -4.47 -16.22
N GLU A 95 -23.44 -5.52 -16.67
CA GLU A 95 -22.03 -5.41 -17.05
C GLU A 95 -21.91 -4.75 -18.43
N ALA A 96 -21.37 -3.52 -18.47
CA ALA A 96 -21.49 -2.64 -19.63
C ALA A 96 -20.23 -2.48 -20.52
N ASP A 97 -19.16 -3.24 -20.25
CA ASP A 97 -17.95 -3.26 -21.09
C ASP A 97 -17.02 -4.47 -20.85
N GLY A 98 -16.16 -4.81 -21.81
CA GLY A 98 -15.22 -5.94 -21.69
C GLY A 98 -13.79 -5.54 -21.27
N SER A 99 -13.13 -6.28 -20.37
CA SER A 99 -11.71 -6.03 -20.01
C SER A 99 -10.76 -7.21 -20.24
N LYS A 100 -11.26 -8.35 -20.75
CA LYS A 100 -10.52 -9.61 -20.85
C LYS A 100 -9.86 -10.06 -19.53
N GLY A 101 -10.46 -9.72 -18.38
CA GLY A 101 -9.95 -10.08 -17.06
C GLY A 101 -8.76 -9.24 -16.59
N LEU A 102 -8.28 -8.29 -17.39
CA LEU A 102 -7.19 -7.40 -16.99
C LEU A 102 -7.70 -6.29 -16.05
N PRO A 103 -6.86 -5.82 -15.11
CA PRO A 103 -7.25 -4.89 -14.06
C PRO A 103 -7.43 -3.45 -14.55
N VAL A 104 -6.74 -3.06 -15.62
CA VAL A 104 -6.74 -1.69 -16.17
C VAL A 104 -7.12 -1.70 -17.64
N LYS A 105 -7.86 -0.67 -18.06
CA LYS A 105 -8.17 -0.44 -19.47
C LYS A 105 -8.53 1.02 -19.74
N TYR A 106 -8.49 1.38 -21.02
CA TYR A 106 -9.13 2.60 -21.53
C TYR A 106 -10.28 2.18 -22.48
N PRO A 107 -11.45 2.84 -22.45
CA PRO A 107 -12.56 2.48 -23.32
C PRO A 107 -12.22 2.78 -24.78
N ALA A 108 -12.75 1.96 -25.69
CA ALA A 108 -12.74 2.25 -27.12
C ALA A 108 -13.96 3.10 -27.47
N ASP A 109 -13.99 3.73 -28.64
CA ASP A 109 -15.04 4.67 -29.03
C ASP A 109 -16.48 4.11 -29.01
N TYR A 110 -16.64 2.79 -29.11
CA TYR A 110 -17.93 2.10 -29.08
C TYR A 110 -18.36 1.60 -27.68
N GLU A 111 -17.53 1.78 -26.65
CA GLU A 111 -17.79 1.35 -25.27
C GLU A 111 -17.61 2.51 -24.27
N PRO A 112 -18.22 2.46 -23.08
CA PRO A 112 -19.17 1.43 -22.64
C PRO A 112 -20.54 1.57 -23.30
N VAL A 113 -21.24 0.44 -23.45
CA VAL A 113 -22.62 0.40 -23.97
C VAL A 113 -23.57 0.48 -22.78
N ILE A 114 -24.08 1.68 -22.50
CA ILE A 114 -24.98 1.97 -21.38
C ILE A 114 -26.42 2.03 -21.89
N PRO A 115 -27.35 1.22 -21.35
CA PRO A 115 -28.77 1.33 -21.70
C PRO A 115 -29.39 2.64 -21.21
N ASP A 116 -30.33 3.19 -21.97
CA ASP A 116 -31.00 4.47 -21.64
C ASP A 116 -31.84 4.41 -20.35
N ILE A 117 -32.20 3.21 -19.90
CA ILE A 117 -32.94 2.96 -18.65
C ILE A 117 -32.05 3.00 -17.39
N THR A 118 -30.75 3.33 -17.53
CA THR A 118 -29.79 3.30 -16.42
C THR A 118 -30.00 4.45 -15.44
N ASP A 119 -30.16 4.12 -14.15
CA ASP A 119 -30.31 5.10 -13.06
C ASP A 119 -28.95 5.48 -12.42
N GLU A 120 -28.01 4.52 -12.38
CA GLU A 120 -26.68 4.71 -11.79
C GLU A 120 -25.60 4.01 -12.62
N ILE A 121 -24.44 4.64 -12.77
CA ILE A 121 -23.23 4.07 -13.38
C ILE A 121 -22.15 3.94 -12.32
N GLN A 122 -21.65 2.71 -12.12
CA GLN A 122 -20.53 2.41 -11.24
C GLN A 122 -19.28 2.08 -12.04
N VAL A 123 -18.27 2.94 -11.92
CA VAL A 123 -16.98 2.82 -12.62
C VAL A 123 -16.02 2.01 -11.77
N VAL A 124 -15.72 0.78 -12.17
CA VAL A 124 -14.80 -0.10 -11.48
C VAL A 124 -13.37 0.09 -11.97
N THR A 125 -12.44 0.15 -11.02
CA THR A 125 -11.00 0.24 -11.30
C THR A 125 -10.23 -0.78 -10.46
N GLY A 126 -9.39 -1.58 -11.13
CA GLY A 126 -8.59 -2.61 -10.50
C GLY A 126 -7.33 -2.06 -9.86
N LEU A 127 -7.31 -1.96 -8.53
CA LEU A 127 -6.13 -1.53 -7.79
C LEU A 127 -4.99 -2.56 -7.80
N SER A 128 -5.27 -3.82 -8.17
CA SER A 128 -4.26 -4.88 -8.32
C SER A 128 -3.24 -4.64 -9.45
N ALA A 129 -3.39 -3.54 -10.20
CA ALA A 129 -2.42 -3.07 -11.18
C ALA A 129 -1.33 -2.16 -10.59
N LEU A 130 -1.51 -1.63 -9.39
CA LEU A 130 -0.49 -0.83 -8.70
C LEU A 130 0.78 -1.66 -8.51
N GLY A 131 1.93 -1.03 -8.73
CA GLY A 131 3.24 -1.69 -8.62
C GLY A 131 3.59 -2.63 -9.78
N LYS A 132 2.74 -2.75 -10.80
CA LYS A 132 2.97 -3.60 -11.98
C LYS A 132 3.10 -2.76 -13.26
N THR A 133 3.64 -3.37 -14.30
CA THR A 133 3.83 -2.68 -15.58
C THR A 133 2.52 -2.60 -16.37
N CYS A 134 2.40 -1.59 -17.24
CA CYS A 134 1.31 -1.53 -18.23
C CYS A 134 1.27 -2.77 -19.12
N ARG A 135 2.45 -3.32 -19.47
CA ARG A 135 2.59 -4.53 -20.29
C ARG A 135 1.77 -5.69 -19.75
N GLU A 136 1.77 -5.89 -18.43
CA GLU A 136 1.15 -7.02 -17.75
C GLU A 136 -0.34 -6.81 -17.44
N THR A 137 -0.77 -5.54 -17.34
CA THR A 137 -2.03 -5.19 -16.66
C THR A 137 -3.05 -4.48 -17.52
N ALA A 138 -2.67 -3.96 -18.69
CA ALA A 138 -3.52 -3.12 -19.52
C ALA A 138 -4.23 -3.89 -20.65
N HIS A 139 -5.56 -3.81 -20.67
CA HIS A 139 -6.36 -4.11 -21.86
C HIS A 139 -6.44 -2.89 -22.77
N ARG A 140 -6.38 -3.09 -24.10
CA ARG A 140 -6.27 -2.02 -25.12
C ARG A 140 -5.08 -1.11 -24.81
N LYS A 141 -3.90 -1.74 -24.74
CA LYS A 141 -2.67 -1.13 -24.24
C LYS A 141 -2.37 0.17 -24.97
N GLU A 142 -2.52 0.23 -26.29
CA GLU A 142 -2.22 1.45 -27.06
C GLU A 142 -3.02 2.66 -26.52
N LEU A 143 -4.32 2.50 -26.28
CA LEU A 143 -5.17 3.56 -25.73
C LEU A 143 -4.77 3.97 -24.31
N VAL A 144 -4.37 3.00 -23.49
CA VAL A 144 -3.86 3.26 -22.13
C VAL A 144 -2.57 4.08 -22.19
N LEU A 145 -1.61 3.68 -23.03
CA LEU A 145 -0.35 4.38 -23.21
C LEU A 145 -0.54 5.79 -23.77
N ASP A 146 -1.45 5.96 -24.71
CA ASP A 146 -1.79 7.28 -25.30
C ASP A 146 -2.41 8.21 -24.25
N CYS A 147 -3.35 7.71 -23.45
CA CYS A 147 -3.95 8.48 -22.36
C CYS A 147 -2.90 8.90 -21.32
N LEU A 148 -2.06 7.97 -20.89
CA LEU A 148 -1.10 8.18 -19.82
C LEU A 148 0.16 8.92 -20.26
N ARG A 149 0.55 8.82 -21.53
CA ARG A 149 1.82 9.31 -22.11
C ARG A 149 3.04 8.67 -21.46
N ILE A 150 3.02 7.34 -21.31
CA ILE A 150 4.10 6.54 -20.72
C ILE A 150 4.46 5.35 -21.63
N SER A 151 5.55 4.65 -21.33
CA SER A 151 5.92 3.40 -22.00
C SER A 151 5.24 2.19 -21.35
N GLU A 152 5.24 1.05 -22.06
CA GLU A 152 4.64 -0.18 -21.54
C GLU A 152 5.38 -0.80 -20.34
N ASP A 153 6.64 -0.43 -20.13
CA ASP A 153 7.48 -0.92 -19.04
C ASP A 153 7.43 0.00 -17.80
N ASN A 154 6.71 1.13 -17.88
CA ASN A 154 6.48 1.96 -16.72
C ASN A 154 5.57 1.25 -15.70
N ILE A 155 5.94 1.36 -14.42
CA ILE A 155 5.14 0.90 -13.29
C ILE A 155 3.93 1.83 -13.13
N LEU A 156 2.74 1.24 -13.00
CA LEU A 156 1.50 1.96 -12.74
C LEU A 156 1.44 2.45 -11.30
N LYS A 157 1.22 3.76 -11.16
CA LYS A 157 1.08 4.49 -9.90
C LYS A 157 -0.38 4.96 -9.71
N PRO A 158 -0.80 5.38 -8.51
CA PRO A 158 -2.16 5.83 -8.26
C PRO A 158 -2.64 6.94 -9.21
N GLU A 159 -1.79 7.91 -9.54
CA GLU A 159 -2.09 9.02 -10.44
C GLU A 159 -2.40 8.53 -11.87
N HIS A 160 -1.76 7.44 -12.31
CA HIS A 160 -2.07 6.82 -13.60
C HIS A 160 -3.47 6.22 -13.60
N LEU A 161 -3.83 5.46 -12.55
CA LEU A 161 -5.16 4.86 -12.44
C LEU A 161 -6.25 5.93 -12.29
N GLN A 162 -6.01 6.96 -11.48
CA GLN A 162 -6.93 8.10 -11.35
C GLN A 162 -7.18 8.78 -12.69
N LYS A 163 -6.13 9.00 -13.49
CA LYS A 163 -6.25 9.61 -14.81
C LYS A 163 -7.07 8.74 -15.76
N LEU A 164 -6.83 7.44 -15.82
CA LEU A 164 -7.60 6.51 -16.67
C LEU A 164 -9.08 6.49 -16.29
N VAL A 165 -9.40 6.47 -15.01
CA VAL A 165 -10.78 6.51 -14.51
C VAL A 165 -11.43 7.85 -14.85
N THR A 166 -10.71 8.95 -14.61
CA THR A 166 -11.25 10.30 -14.79
C THR A 166 -11.51 10.62 -16.27
N GLU A 167 -10.50 10.41 -17.12
CA GLU A 167 -10.56 10.77 -18.55
C GLU A 167 -11.29 9.72 -19.38
N GLY A 168 -11.15 8.44 -19.04
CA GLY A 168 -11.79 7.35 -19.78
C GLY A 168 -13.27 7.19 -19.44
N TYR A 169 -13.65 7.44 -18.18
CA TYR A 169 -14.99 7.10 -17.69
C TYR A 169 -15.74 8.29 -17.09
N VAL A 170 -15.24 8.84 -15.99
CA VAL A 170 -16.02 9.76 -15.16
C VAL A 170 -16.44 11.01 -15.96
N ARG A 171 -15.50 11.67 -16.65
CA ARG A 171 -15.82 12.87 -17.44
C ARG A 171 -16.71 12.55 -18.64
N PRO A 172 -16.38 11.61 -19.55
CA PRO A 172 -17.23 11.33 -20.70
C PRO A 172 -18.63 10.83 -20.33
N LEU A 173 -18.76 10.03 -19.26
CA LEU A 173 -20.05 9.52 -18.82
C LEU A 173 -20.94 10.60 -18.22
N ARG A 174 -20.39 11.54 -17.44
CA ARG A 174 -21.17 12.67 -16.92
C ARG A 174 -21.60 13.64 -18.02
N GLU A 175 -20.77 13.80 -19.06
CA GLU A 175 -21.14 14.60 -20.23
C GLU A 175 -22.26 13.93 -21.04
N LYS A 176 -22.15 12.62 -21.28
CA LYS A 176 -23.15 11.86 -22.05
C LYS A 176 -24.44 11.60 -21.28
N PHE A 177 -24.38 11.42 -19.96
CA PHE A 177 -25.49 11.07 -19.09
C PHE A 177 -25.61 12.04 -17.88
N PRO A 178 -25.96 13.32 -18.11
CA PRO A 178 -25.89 14.36 -17.08
C PRO A 178 -26.84 14.15 -15.90
N ASN A 179 -27.90 13.35 -16.08
CA ASN A 179 -28.90 13.05 -15.05
C ASN A 179 -28.67 11.71 -14.36
N VAL A 180 -27.65 10.95 -14.78
CA VAL A 180 -27.35 9.62 -14.24
C VAL A 180 -26.23 9.74 -13.23
N LYS A 181 -26.39 9.13 -12.05
CA LYS A 181 -25.37 9.18 -11.00
C LYS A 181 -24.16 8.36 -11.41
N VAL A 182 -22.99 8.98 -11.54
CA VAL A 182 -21.72 8.30 -11.85
C VAL A 182 -20.84 8.24 -10.60
N THR A 183 -20.51 7.03 -10.15
CA THR A 183 -19.72 6.78 -8.93
C THR A 183 -18.51 5.90 -9.22
N VAL A 184 -17.34 6.22 -8.66
CA VAL A 184 -16.15 5.39 -8.75
C VAL A 184 -16.17 4.32 -7.67
N CYS A 185 -15.98 3.07 -8.07
CA CYS A 185 -16.01 1.87 -7.24
C CYS A 185 -14.70 1.09 -7.38
N PRO A 186 -13.64 1.45 -6.64
CA PRO A 186 -12.39 0.69 -6.65
C PRO A 186 -12.65 -0.78 -6.33
N GLY A 187 -11.89 -1.67 -6.98
CA GLY A 187 -11.97 -3.11 -6.79
C GLY A 187 -11.51 -3.57 -5.40
N GLN A 188 -11.22 -4.86 -5.26
CA GLN A 188 -10.77 -5.43 -3.99
C GLN A 188 -9.50 -4.73 -3.47
N VAL A 189 -9.49 -4.45 -2.16
CA VAL A 189 -8.40 -3.83 -1.42
C VAL A 189 -7.95 -4.75 -0.29
N ASN A 190 -6.65 -4.97 -0.18
CA ASN A 190 -6.05 -5.89 0.77
C ASN A 190 -5.11 -5.19 1.75
N THR A 191 -4.50 -4.08 1.34
CA THR A 191 -3.53 -3.33 2.16
C THR A 191 -4.09 -2.00 2.64
N LEU A 192 -3.53 -1.43 3.70
CA LEU A 192 -3.88 -0.09 4.18
C LEU A 192 -3.63 0.97 3.08
N TYR A 193 -2.57 0.81 2.29
CA TYR A 193 -2.28 1.64 1.13
C TYR A 193 -3.40 1.57 0.10
N GLU A 194 -3.79 0.37 -0.35
CA GLU A 194 -4.86 0.19 -1.32
C GLU A 194 -6.20 0.73 -0.81
N LYS A 195 -6.53 0.53 0.48
CA LYS A 195 -7.73 1.12 1.09
C LYS A 195 -7.70 2.65 1.07
N THR A 196 -6.53 3.24 1.33
CA THR A 196 -6.31 4.70 1.26
C THR A 196 -6.53 5.19 -0.17
N ILE A 197 -5.88 4.59 -1.17
CA ILE A 197 -6.04 4.94 -2.59
C ILE A 197 -7.50 4.77 -3.03
N ALA A 198 -8.16 3.69 -2.62
CA ALA A 198 -9.57 3.47 -2.92
C ALA A 198 -10.45 4.61 -2.36
N ARG A 199 -10.18 5.10 -1.15
CA ARG A 199 -10.93 6.22 -0.58
C ARG A 199 -10.78 7.49 -1.41
N PHE A 200 -9.56 7.80 -1.86
CA PHE A 200 -9.30 8.94 -2.75
C PHE A 200 -10.06 8.83 -4.07
N PHE A 201 -10.14 7.63 -4.65
CA PHE A 201 -10.86 7.40 -5.89
C PHE A 201 -12.37 7.52 -5.71
N ARG A 202 -12.93 6.98 -4.60
CA ARG A 202 -14.37 7.08 -4.28
C ARG A 202 -14.83 8.54 -4.12
N GLU A 203 -13.98 9.39 -3.55
CA GLU A 203 -14.27 10.83 -3.37
C GLU A 203 -13.74 11.73 -4.49
N GLU A 204 -13.09 11.15 -5.51
CA GLU A 204 -12.48 11.88 -6.63
C GLU A 204 -11.51 12.98 -6.18
N LYS A 205 -10.77 12.74 -5.09
CA LYS A 205 -9.74 13.65 -4.55
C LYS A 205 -8.40 13.38 -5.23
N ASP A 206 -7.58 14.41 -5.39
CA ASP A 206 -6.22 14.28 -5.94
C ASP A 206 -5.39 13.28 -5.12
N VAL A 207 -5.04 12.16 -5.75
CA VAL A 207 -4.32 11.06 -5.09
C VAL A 207 -2.81 11.33 -4.98
N SER A 208 -2.29 12.33 -5.69
CA SER A 208 -0.85 12.67 -5.70
C SER A 208 -0.33 13.16 -4.35
N VAL A 209 -1.22 13.48 -3.41
CA VAL A 209 -0.88 13.82 -2.02
C VAL A 209 -0.39 12.61 -1.21
N ILE A 210 -0.64 11.38 -1.69
CA ILE A 210 -0.24 10.14 -1.05
C ILE A 210 1.06 9.63 -1.68
N GLN A 211 2.05 9.31 -0.85
CA GLN A 211 3.30 8.68 -1.30
C GLN A 211 3.32 7.21 -0.87
N GLU A 212 3.62 6.32 -1.81
CA GLU A 212 3.73 4.88 -1.56
C GLU A 212 4.78 4.56 -0.48
N ASP A 213 5.90 5.29 -0.50
CA ASP A 213 6.99 5.11 0.47
C ASP A 213 6.54 5.31 1.92
N TRP A 214 5.48 6.08 2.17
CA TRP A 214 4.93 6.22 3.53
C TRP A 214 4.35 4.90 4.04
N PHE A 215 3.88 4.02 3.16
CA PHE A 215 3.30 2.71 3.51
C PHE A 215 4.31 1.56 3.48
N SER A 216 5.60 1.86 3.38
CA SER A 216 6.66 0.86 3.50
C SER A 216 6.85 0.42 4.95
N SER A 217 7.33 -0.80 5.17
CA SER A 217 7.67 -1.27 6.52
C SER A 217 8.81 -0.45 7.12
N GLN A 218 8.84 -0.35 8.44
CA GLN A 218 9.99 0.19 9.17
C GLN A 218 11.33 -0.43 8.67
N PRO A 219 12.42 0.35 8.64
CA PRO A 219 13.70 -0.12 8.11
C PRO A 219 14.20 -1.33 8.90
N LYS A 220 14.72 -2.34 8.19
CA LYS A 220 15.32 -3.51 8.83
C LYS A 220 16.79 -3.22 9.13
N LEU A 221 17.20 -3.49 10.37
CA LEU A 221 18.58 -3.47 10.81
C LEU A 221 19.03 -4.90 11.11
N MET A 222 19.94 -5.42 10.30
CA MET A 222 20.60 -6.68 10.55
C MET A 222 21.96 -6.44 11.22
N ILE A 223 22.14 -7.06 12.39
CA ILE A 223 23.37 -6.96 13.18
C ILE A 223 24.08 -8.32 13.14
N PHE A 224 25.28 -8.35 12.56
CA PHE A 224 26.16 -9.51 12.57
C PHE A 224 27.04 -9.48 13.81
N GLY A 225 26.91 -10.50 14.64
CA GLY A 225 27.53 -10.62 15.94
C GLY A 225 26.58 -10.16 17.05
N ALA A 226 26.46 -10.96 18.10
CA ALA A 226 25.63 -10.73 19.27
C ALA A 226 26.46 -10.40 20.53
N GLY A 227 27.62 -9.74 20.33
CA GLY A 227 28.52 -9.31 21.41
C GLY A 227 28.00 -8.12 22.23
N HIS A 228 28.81 -7.63 23.17
CA HIS A 228 28.40 -6.56 24.12
C HIS A 228 27.93 -5.27 23.45
N VAL A 229 28.58 -4.83 22.36
CA VAL A 229 28.15 -3.64 21.59
C VAL A 229 26.80 -3.89 20.92
N ALA A 230 26.61 -5.07 20.32
CA ALA A 230 25.37 -5.44 19.64
C ALA A 230 24.17 -5.45 20.59
N LEU A 231 24.35 -5.91 21.83
CA LEU A 231 23.29 -5.89 22.85
C LEU A 231 22.80 -4.48 23.17
N GLN A 232 23.73 -3.52 23.33
CA GLN A 232 23.36 -2.14 23.60
C GLN A 232 22.75 -1.47 22.36
N LEU A 233 23.30 -1.76 21.18
CA LEU A 233 22.76 -1.26 19.92
C LEU A 233 21.35 -1.79 19.65
N LEU A 234 21.07 -3.06 19.95
CA LEU A 234 19.75 -3.67 19.78
C LEU A 234 18.67 -2.88 20.52
N LYS A 235 18.92 -2.53 21.78
CA LYS A 235 17.99 -1.75 22.61
C LYS A 235 17.71 -0.38 22.01
N LEU A 236 18.76 0.31 21.54
CA LEU A 236 18.63 1.61 20.89
C LEU A 236 17.91 1.48 19.54
N ALA A 237 18.24 0.47 18.74
CA ALA A 237 17.63 0.24 17.44
C ALA A 237 16.12 -0.05 17.57
N LYS A 238 15.74 -0.88 18.55
CA LYS A 238 14.34 -1.16 18.86
C LYS A 238 13.59 0.11 19.29
N PHE A 239 14.22 0.94 20.12
CA PHE A 239 13.69 2.24 20.52
C PHE A 239 13.56 3.23 19.35
N LEU A 240 14.38 3.08 18.30
CA LEU A 240 14.38 3.91 17.09
C LEU A 240 13.48 3.37 15.96
N ASP A 241 12.57 2.45 16.29
CA ASP A 241 11.65 1.78 15.37
C ASP A 241 12.35 1.06 14.21
N PHE A 242 13.50 0.42 14.45
CA PHE A 242 14.04 -0.55 13.50
C PHE A 242 13.41 -1.91 13.72
N TYR A 243 13.16 -2.64 12.62
CA TYR A 243 12.94 -4.08 12.70
C TYR A 243 14.31 -4.77 12.82
N THR A 244 14.55 -5.44 13.93
CA THR A 244 15.89 -5.89 14.32
C THR A 244 16.10 -7.37 14.07
N ILE A 245 17.15 -7.69 13.30
CA ILE A 245 17.57 -9.06 12.99
C ILE A 245 18.98 -9.24 13.55
N ILE A 246 19.18 -10.21 14.44
CA ILE A 246 20.51 -10.56 14.96
C ILE A 246 20.96 -11.91 14.41
N LEU A 247 22.21 -11.99 13.97
CA LEU A 247 22.85 -13.24 13.58
C LEU A 247 24.22 -13.40 14.27
N ASP A 248 24.45 -14.53 14.92
CA ASP A 248 25.76 -14.93 15.48
C ASP A 248 25.95 -16.44 15.23
N ASP A 249 27.19 -16.89 15.12
CA ASP A 249 27.54 -18.30 14.87
C ASP A 249 27.57 -19.16 16.13
N ARG A 250 27.28 -18.55 17.29
CA ARG A 250 27.21 -19.22 18.59
C ARG A 250 25.83 -19.22 19.19
N GLU A 251 25.44 -20.40 19.65
CA GLU A 251 24.19 -20.62 20.34
C GLU A 251 24.11 -19.85 21.66
N GLU A 252 25.21 -19.69 22.41
CA GLU A 252 25.19 -18.97 23.68
C GLU A 252 25.08 -17.43 23.54
N PHE A 253 25.16 -16.91 22.31
CA PHE A 253 24.99 -15.49 21.99
C PHE A 253 23.73 -15.22 21.16
N ALA A 254 23.46 -16.00 20.12
CA ALA A 254 22.22 -15.96 19.34
C ALA A 254 21.10 -16.74 20.03
N ASN A 255 20.69 -16.28 21.22
CA ASN A 255 19.62 -16.88 22.01
C ASN A 255 18.49 -15.85 22.21
N PRO A 256 17.24 -16.14 21.79
CA PRO A 256 16.08 -15.27 22.01
C PRO A 256 15.84 -14.87 23.47
N GLU A 257 16.13 -15.74 24.44
CA GLU A 257 15.98 -15.42 25.88
C GLU A 257 16.95 -14.33 26.34
N ARG A 258 18.13 -14.26 25.70
CA ARG A 258 19.15 -13.24 25.94
C ARG A 258 18.90 -11.96 25.16
N LEU A 259 18.12 -12.06 24.08
CA LEU A 259 17.85 -11.00 23.12
C LEU A 259 16.33 -10.72 23.00
N PRO A 260 15.62 -10.47 24.11
CA PRO A 260 14.16 -10.34 24.09
C PRO A 260 13.67 -9.14 23.28
N GLU A 261 14.53 -8.13 23.04
CA GLU A 261 14.20 -6.96 22.22
C GLU A 261 14.31 -7.21 20.70
N ALA A 262 14.97 -8.29 20.28
CA ALA A 262 15.16 -8.61 18.87
C ALA A 262 13.87 -9.15 18.24
N ASP A 263 13.54 -8.67 17.04
CA ASP A 263 12.40 -9.20 16.28
C ASP A 263 12.73 -10.58 15.70
N GLU A 264 13.99 -10.81 15.31
CA GLU A 264 14.51 -12.10 14.86
C GLU A 264 15.91 -12.39 15.40
N VAL A 265 16.16 -13.64 15.79
CA VAL A 265 17.46 -14.13 16.27
C VAL A 265 17.83 -15.41 15.53
N HIS A 266 18.97 -15.39 14.85
CA HIS A 266 19.44 -16.50 14.03
C HIS A 266 20.82 -16.98 14.52
N CYS A 267 20.91 -18.24 14.93
CA CYS A 267 22.18 -18.90 15.22
C CYS A 267 22.70 -19.60 13.96
N CYS A 268 23.65 -18.99 13.25
CA CYS A 268 24.14 -19.51 11.98
C CYS A 268 25.58 -19.12 11.70
N ASP A 269 26.31 -20.01 11.03
CA ASP A 269 27.62 -19.70 10.43
C ASP A 269 27.49 -18.51 9.46
N PHE A 270 28.33 -17.49 9.63
CA PHE A 270 28.36 -16.30 8.78
C PHE A 270 28.54 -16.62 7.29
N GLN A 271 29.15 -17.76 6.94
CA GLN A 271 29.27 -18.23 5.56
C GLN A 271 27.93 -18.52 4.89
N LYS A 272 26.86 -18.73 5.68
CA LYS A 272 25.49 -19.02 5.24
C LYS A 272 24.52 -17.88 5.54
N ALA A 273 25.03 -16.70 5.91
CA ALA A 273 24.23 -15.56 6.30
C ALA A 273 23.26 -15.08 5.20
N GLU A 274 23.54 -15.36 3.92
CA GLU A 274 22.70 -15.00 2.77
C GLU A 274 21.26 -15.50 2.88
N ALA A 275 21.02 -16.60 3.62
CA ALA A 275 19.70 -17.16 3.83
C ALA A 275 18.81 -16.31 4.74
N TYR A 276 19.40 -15.40 5.52
CA TYR A 276 18.72 -14.55 6.49
C TYR A 276 18.81 -13.06 6.16
N LEU A 277 19.52 -12.70 5.09
CA LEU A 277 19.59 -11.32 4.62
C LEU A 277 18.19 -10.90 4.13
N PRO A 278 17.63 -9.79 4.64
CA PRO A 278 16.32 -9.32 4.23
C PRO A 278 16.28 -9.01 2.71
N GLU A 279 15.15 -9.33 2.08
CA GLU A 279 14.87 -9.01 0.67
C GLU A 279 14.48 -7.54 0.49
N GLY A 280 14.92 -6.92 -0.61
CA GLY A 280 14.68 -5.49 -0.92
C GLY A 280 15.96 -4.64 -0.80
N ASP A 281 15.83 -3.34 -1.03
CA ASP A 281 16.95 -2.42 -1.33
C ASP A 281 17.14 -1.29 -0.30
N GLN A 282 16.57 -1.39 0.90
CA GLN A 282 16.61 -0.32 1.92
C GLN A 282 16.99 -0.82 3.32
N HIS A 283 17.88 -1.81 3.39
CA HIS A 283 18.27 -2.46 4.65
C HIS A 283 19.60 -1.92 5.20
N TYR A 284 19.70 -1.95 6.53
CA TYR A 284 20.84 -1.49 7.30
C TYR A 284 21.60 -2.69 7.84
N TYR A 285 22.91 -2.67 7.71
CA TYR A 285 23.77 -3.77 8.14
C TYR A 285 24.86 -3.24 9.07
N VAL A 286 24.97 -3.85 10.24
CA VAL A 286 26.00 -3.54 11.23
C VAL A 286 26.83 -4.79 11.49
N VAL A 287 28.12 -4.72 11.17
CA VAL A 287 29.05 -5.82 11.34
C VAL A 287 29.88 -5.59 12.59
N VAL A 288 29.56 -6.34 13.66
CA VAL A 288 30.15 -6.26 15.01
C VAL A 288 30.56 -7.64 15.51
N THR A 289 31.20 -8.43 14.66
CA THR A 289 31.62 -9.80 14.99
C THR A 289 32.89 -9.83 15.86
N ARG A 290 33.35 -11.04 16.23
CA ARG A 290 34.49 -11.25 17.15
C ARG A 290 35.87 -11.21 16.52
N GLY A 291 36.01 -10.96 15.21
CA GLY A 291 37.32 -10.99 14.60
C GLY A 291 37.33 -10.76 13.09
N HIS A 292 38.55 -10.53 12.57
CA HIS A 292 38.81 -10.13 11.18
C HIS A 292 38.13 -11.00 10.12
N THR A 293 38.13 -12.32 10.31
CA THR A 293 37.56 -13.28 9.35
C THR A 293 36.04 -13.22 9.29
N GLY A 294 35.36 -13.08 10.44
CA GLY A 294 33.90 -12.97 10.48
C GLY A 294 33.39 -11.68 9.84
N ASP A 295 34.06 -10.57 10.13
CA ASP A 295 33.64 -9.27 9.59
C ASP A 295 33.75 -9.21 8.08
N GLU A 296 34.87 -9.67 7.52
CA GLU A 296 35.10 -9.66 6.07
C GLU A 296 34.08 -10.57 5.35
N VAL A 297 33.73 -11.72 5.93
CA VAL A 297 32.70 -12.61 5.38
C VAL A 297 31.35 -11.91 5.33
N CYS A 298 30.91 -11.31 6.43
CA CYS A 298 29.61 -10.62 6.49
C CYS A 298 29.55 -9.44 5.52
N VAL A 299 30.60 -8.61 5.48
CA VAL A 299 30.72 -7.48 4.56
C VAL A 299 30.57 -7.94 3.11
N LYS A 300 31.27 -9.00 2.68
CA LYS A 300 31.15 -9.52 1.31
C LYS A 300 29.75 -9.97 0.95
N LYS A 301 29.05 -10.62 1.89
CA LYS A 301 27.68 -11.09 1.66
C LYS A 301 26.72 -9.92 1.44
N VAL A 302 26.92 -8.81 2.14
CA VAL A 302 26.15 -7.57 1.96
C VAL A 302 26.54 -6.84 0.67
N LEU A 303 27.83 -6.72 0.35
CA LEU A 303 28.32 -6.07 -0.88
C LEU A 303 27.83 -6.71 -2.18
N ALA A 304 27.39 -7.98 -2.13
CA ALA A 304 26.78 -8.67 -3.26
C ALA A 304 25.33 -8.23 -3.55
N ARG A 305 24.80 -7.25 -2.82
CA ARG A 305 23.40 -6.79 -2.86
C ARG A 305 23.31 -5.27 -2.75
N SER A 306 22.13 -4.73 -3.04
CA SER A 306 21.79 -3.34 -2.71
C SER A 306 21.56 -3.20 -1.19
N TYR A 307 22.01 -2.09 -0.60
CA TYR A 307 21.84 -1.78 0.81
C TYR A 307 21.73 -0.27 1.04
N ALA A 308 21.02 0.15 2.09
CA ALA A 308 20.94 1.56 2.49
C ALA A 308 22.15 1.97 3.35
N TYR A 309 22.67 1.05 4.15
CA TYR A 309 23.82 1.30 5.02
C TYR A 309 24.58 0.01 5.31
N LEU A 310 25.91 0.08 5.26
CA LEU A 310 26.80 -0.98 5.72
C LEU A 310 27.89 -0.36 6.59
N GLY A 311 27.85 -0.69 7.89
CA GLY A 311 28.82 -0.28 8.87
C GLY A 311 29.63 -1.45 9.39
N MET A 312 30.93 -1.26 9.58
CA MET A 312 31.83 -2.30 10.12
C MET A 312 32.65 -1.76 11.29
N ILE A 313 32.61 -2.48 12.41
CA ILE A 313 33.44 -2.15 13.57
C ILE A 313 34.90 -2.55 13.35
N GLY A 314 35.81 -1.66 13.73
CA GLY A 314 37.22 -1.97 13.74
C GLY A 314 38.11 -0.77 14.05
N SER A 315 39.32 -1.04 14.52
CA SER A 315 40.36 -0.01 14.59
C SER A 315 40.75 0.43 13.18
N ARG A 316 41.29 1.64 13.02
CA ARG A 316 41.77 2.14 11.72
C ARG A 316 42.73 1.16 11.01
N LYS A 317 43.59 0.49 11.78
CA LYS A 317 44.50 -0.54 11.25
C LYS A 317 43.74 -1.76 10.74
N LYS A 318 42.73 -2.23 11.49
CA LYS A 318 41.88 -3.36 11.09
C LYS A 318 41.07 -3.05 9.84
N VAL A 319 40.44 -1.88 9.79
CA VAL A 319 39.66 -1.41 8.64
C VAL A 319 40.53 -1.39 7.39
N LYS A 320 41.71 -0.78 7.48
CA LYS A 320 42.65 -0.70 6.34
C LYS A 320 43.01 -2.09 5.80
N ALA A 321 43.34 -3.04 6.68
CA ALA A 321 43.68 -4.41 6.25
C ALA A 321 42.51 -5.13 5.59
N THR A 322 41.28 -4.96 6.10
CA THR A 322 40.08 -5.52 5.48
C THR A 322 39.80 -4.89 4.12
N PHE A 323 39.99 -3.57 3.96
CA PHE A 323 39.78 -2.88 2.70
C PHE A 323 40.79 -3.34 1.63
N GLU A 324 42.08 -3.44 1.99
CA GLU A 324 43.11 -4.00 1.10
C GLU A 324 42.78 -5.45 0.67
N SER A 325 42.25 -6.27 1.59
CA SER A 325 41.81 -7.63 1.31
C SER A 325 40.63 -7.68 0.33
N LEU A 326 39.62 -6.81 0.51
CA LEU A 326 38.46 -6.72 -0.38
C LEU A 326 38.85 -6.24 -1.78
N GLU A 327 39.69 -5.20 -1.88
CA GLU A 327 40.20 -4.70 -3.16
C GLU A 327 41.01 -5.78 -3.90
N ALA A 328 41.86 -6.52 -3.19
CA ALA A 328 42.62 -7.65 -3.75
C ALA A 328 41.72 -8.78 -4.28
N GLN A 329 40.48 -8.86 -3.80
CA GLN A 329 39.47 -9.84 -4.25
C GLN A 329 38.57 -9.30 -5.36
N GLY A 330 38.85 -8.10 -5.88
CA GLY A 330 38.20 -7.54 -7.06
C GLY A 330 37.04 -6.58 -6.78
N PHE A 331 36.78 -6.22 -5.51
CA PHE A 331 35.84 -5.15 -5.20
C PHE A 331 36.44 -3.79 -5.62
N SER A 332 35.61 -2.91 -6.19
CA SER A 332 36.08 -1.59 -6.58
C SER A 332 36.37 -0.74 -5.35
N LYS A 333 37.31 0.20 -5.50
CA LYS A 333 37.66 1.14 -4.44
C LYS A 333 36.44 1.97 -3.98
N GLU A 334 35.59 2.39 -4.92
CA GLU A 334 34.36 3.13 -4.62
C GLU A 334 33.39 2.31 -3.74
N THR A 335 33.21 1.02 -4.04
CA THR A 335 32.37 0.11 -3.25
C THR A 335 32.93 -0.05 -1.83
N VAL A 336 34.25 -0.19 -1.69
CA VAL A 336 34.91 -0.36 -0.39
C VAL A 336 34.87 0.93 0.43
N GLU A 337 35.11 2.09 -0.19
CA GLU A 337 35.03 3.41 0.45
C GLU A 337 33.61 3.79 0.89
N GLY A 338 32.58 3.20 0.29
CA GLY A 338 31.19 3.34 0.73
C GLY A 338 30.85 2.63 2.05
N ILE A 339 31.76 1.83 2.62
CA ILE A 339 31.57 1.16 3.91
C ILE A 339 31.88 2.13 5.05
N HIS A 340 30.94 2.27 6.00
CA HIS A 340 31.15 3.07 7.21
C HIS A 340 32.07 2.34 8.19
N ALA A 341 33.38 2.55 8.05
CA ALA A 341 34.41 1.89 8.85
C ALA A 341 35.59 2.84 9.19
N PRO A 342 35.93 3.06 10.47
CA PRO A 342 35.23 2.57 11.67
C PRO A 342 33.80 3.09 11.75
N ILE A 343 32.88 2.21 12.10
CA ILE A 343 31.46 2.52 12.24
C ILE A 343 31.18 3.56 13.33
N GLY A 344 30.15 4.39 13.12
CA GLY A 344 29.62 5.34 14.09
C GLY A 344 30.22 6.74 14.01
N LEU A 345 29.46 7.73 14.47
CA LEU A 345 29.92 9.12 14.49
C LEU A 345 31.12 9.32 15.43
N PRO A 346 32.08 10.20 15.09
CA PRO A 346 33.32 10.39 15.86
C PRO A 346 33.09 11.22 17.15
N ILE A 347 32.27 10.71 18.07
CA ILE A 347 31.90 11.37 19.34
C ILE A 347 32.87 11.06 20.50
N GLY A 348 33.97 10.35 20.22
CA GLY A 348 34.95 9.96 21.24
C GLY A 348 34.53 8.79 22.13
N ALA A 349 33.62 7.94 21.65
CA ALA A 349 33.08 6.78 22.37
C ALA A 349 34.16 5.78 22.83
N ARG A 350 34.00 5.22 24.03
CA ARG A 350 34.92 4.30 24.69
C ARG A 350 34.24 3.05 25.24
N THR A 351 33.05 3.18 25.83
CA THR A 351 32.29 2.02 26.37
C THR A 351 31.40 1.38 25.30
N PRO A 352 30.96 0.12 25.46
CA PRO A 352 30.00 -0.49 24.54
C PRO A 352 28.71 0.33 24.36
N GLU A 353 28.22 0.97 25.41
CA GLU A 353 27.04 1.84 25.39
C GLU A 353 27.30 3.11 24.58
N GLU A 354 28.43 3.79 24.79
CA GLU A 354 28.82 4.97 24.02
C GLU A 354 29.04 4.63 22.53
N ILE A 355 29.63 3.48 22.25
CA ILE A 355 29.82 2.98 20.88
C ILE A 355 28.46 2.70 20.23
N ALA A 356 27.54 2.07 20.96
CA ALA A 356 26.18 1.83 20.47
C ALA A 356 25.44 3.15 20.17
N VAL A 357 25.58 4.18 21.02
CA VAL A 357 25.03 5.53 20.76
C VAL A 357 25.67 6.16 19.52
N SER A 358 27.00 6.03 19.36
CA SER A 358 27.73 6.51 18.18
C SER A 358 27.23 5.87 16.89
N ILE A 359 27.00 4.55 16.89
CA ILE A 359 26.45 3.80 15.75
C ILE A 359 25.00 4.22 15.50
N ALA A 360 24.15 4.24 16.54
CA ALA A 360 22.75 4.62 16.42
C ALA A 360 22.60 6.05 15.87
N ALA A 361 23.45 6.98 16.27
CA ALA A 361 23.46 8.34 15.76
C ALA A 361 23.84 8.39 14.26
N GLU A 362 24.78 7.57 13.81
CA GLU A 362 25.11 7.44 12.38
C GLU A 362 23.96 6.79 11.60
N LEU A 363 23.33 5.74 12.13
CA LEU A 363 22.15 5.11 11.53
C LEU A 363 21.01 6.13 11.35
N ILE A 364 20.74 6.98 12.35
CA ILE A 364 19.77 8.08 12.26
C ILE A 364 20.17 9.09 11.18
N GLN A 365 21.45 9.48 11.14
CA GLN A 365 21.96 10.44 10.16
C GLN A 365 21.72 9.96 8.73
N ILE A 366 21.92 8.67 8.46
CA ILE A 366 21.68 8.08 7.13
C ILE A 366 20.18 7.87 6.89
N LYS A 367 19.46 7.29 7.85
CA LYS A 367 18.00 7.07 7.78
C LYS A 367 17.23 8.34 7.44
N ASN A 368 17.63 9.48 8.01
CA ASN A 368 16.91 10.73 7.84
C ASN A 368 17.39 11.57 6.63
N GLN A 369 18.31 11.06 5.81
CA GLN A 369 18.63 11.68 4.51
C GLN A 369 17.58 11.38 3.43
N GLY A 370 16.80 10.30 3.60
CA GLY A 370 15.68 9.94 2.73
C GLY A 370 14.32 10.00 3.44
N THR A 371 13.26 9.77 2.68
CA THR A 371 11.91 9.58 3.23
C THR A 371 11.78 8.14 3.70
N VAL A 372 12.01 7.88 4.99
CA VAL A 372 11.84 6.54 5.57
C VAL A 372 10.50 6.46 6.28
N SER A 373 9.70 5.44 5.95
CA SER A 373 8.44 5.23 6.64
C SER A 373 8.65 5.04 8.14
N THR A 374 7.74 5.63 8.92
CA THR A 374 7.62 5.41 10.36
C THR A 374 6.50 4.42 10.68
N MET A 375 6.01 3.68 9.68
CA MET A 375 5.00 2.66 9.87
C MET A 375 5.50 1.49 10.69
N THR A 376 4.90 1.35 11.86
CA THR A 376 4.98 0.14 12.66
C THR A 376 4.34 -1.04 11.92
N LYS A 377 4.84 -2.25 12.17
CA LYS A 377 4.24 -3.50 11.67
C LYS A 377 2.74 -3.60 12.00
N GLU A 378 2.35 -3.23 13.23
CA GLU A 378 0.94 -3.27 13.66
C GLU A 378 0.04 -2.40 12.79
N LEU A 379 0.45 -1.17 12.50
CA LEU A 379 -0.31 -0.27 11.63
C LEU A 379 -0.37 -0.79 10.18
N LEU A 380 0.71 -1.42 9.68
CA LEU A 380 0.77 -1.93 8.30
C LEU A 380 -0.19 -3.13 8.11
N GLU A 381 -0.27 -3.97 9.13
CA GLU A 381 -1.09 -5.18 9.17
C GLU A 381 -2.51 -4.91 9.70
N ALA A 382 -2.83 -3.66 10.05
CA ALA A 382 -4.12 -3.27 10.62
C ALA A 382 -5.28 -3.62 9.68
N LYS A 383 -6.25 -4.34 10.23
CA LYS A 383 -7.49 -4.72 9.52
C LYS A 383 -8.70 -3.93 10.00
N GLU A 384 -8.53 -3.21 11.10
CA GLU A 384 -9.53 -2.40 11.75
C GLU A 384 -10.02 -1.26 10.87
N ASN A 385 -11.23 -0.81 11.18
CA ASN A 385 -11.85 0.35 10.58
C ASN A 385 -11.58 1.57 11.44
N GLY A 386 -11.35 2.70 10.79
CA GLY A 386 -11.04 3.93 11.51
C GLY A 386 -10.69 5.07 10.57
N VAL A 387 -10.05 6.10 11.12
CA VAL A 387 -9.56 7.23 10.35
C VAL A 387 -8.05 7.25 10.41
N LEU A 388 -7.42 7.05 9.24
CA LEU A 388 -5.98 7.15 9.07
C LEU A 388 -5.60 8.62 9.02
N CYS A 389 -4.77 9.04 9.96
CA CYS A 389 -4.27 10.40 10.11
C CYS A 389 -2.82 10.44 9.63
N ILE A 390 -2.51 11.31 8.67
CA ILE A 390 -1.19 11.40 8.02
C ILE A 390 -0.68 12.83 8.10
N ILE A 391 0.55 13.05 8.57
CA ILE A 391 1.21 14.36 8.44
C ILE A 391 1.64 14.55 6.98
N THR A 392 1.04 15.50 6.28
CA THR A 392 1.36 15.79 4.86
C THR A 392 2.25 17.01 4.69
N LYS A 393 2.24 17.95 5.64
CA LYS A 393 3.14 19.10 5.68
C LYS A 393 3.55 19.41 7.11
N LYS A 394 4.74 19.99 7.26
CA LYS A 394 5.29 20.42 8.53
C LYS A 394 6.11 21.69 8.34
N ASN A 395 5.87 22.67 9.20
CA ASN A 395 6.67 23.89 9.31
C ASN A 395 7.16 24.05 10.76
N GLY A 396 8.45 24.29 10.93
CA GLY A 396 9.08 24.44 12.24
C GLY A 396 9.41 23.12 12.93
N SER A 397 9.68 23.21 14.23
CA SER A 397 10.18 22.09 15.05
C SER A 397 9.03 21.38 15.76
N SER A 398 8.52 20.31 15.15
CA SER A 398 7.66 19.29 15.80
C SER A 398 8.38 17.93 15.81
N PRO A 399 8.12 17.04 16.79
CA PRO A 399 8.54 15.64 16.69
C PRO A 399 7.81 14.95 15.52
N ARG A 400 8.45 13.92 14.93
CA ARG A 400 8.00 13.21 13.71
C ARG A 400 7.90 14.10 12.45
N GLY A 401 7.85 13.48 11.27
CA GLY A 401 7.97 14.14 9.96
C GLY A 401 6.80 13.88 9.03
N VAL A 402 6.86 14.44 7.82
CA VAL A 402 5.90 14.12 6.75
C VAL A 402 5.90 12.61 6.50
N GLY A 403 4.71 12.03 6.33
CA GLY A 403 4.50 10.59 6.19
C GLY A 403 4.32 9.84 7.52
N SER A 404 4.37 10.53 8.66
CA SER A 404 4.03 9.90 9.95
C SER A 404 2.53 9.64 10.02
N MET A 405 2.16 8.45 10.50
CA MET A 405 0.79 7.96 10.43
C MET A 405 0.30 7.35 11.75
N MET A 406 -1.01 7.46 11.95
CA MET A 406 -1.75 6.87 13.05
C MET A 406 -3.16 6.51 12.59
N LEU A 407 -3.63 5.32 12.94
CA LEU A 407 -5.02 4.91 12.71
C LEU A 407 -5.80 5.06 14.02
N VAL A 408 -6.83 5.88 13.99
CA VAL A 408 -7.77 6.05 15.11
C VAL A 408 -8.97 5.17 14.86
N CYS A 409 -9.07 4.09 15.65
CA CYS A 409 -10.21 3.16 15.66
C CYS A 409 -11.22 3.59 16.73
N GLU A 410 -12.33 2.86 16.83
CA GLU A 410 -13.37 3.10 17.84
C GLU A 410 -12.85 2.87 19.28
N ASP A 411 -12.02 1.83 19.47
CA ASP A 411 -11.58 1.33 20.78
C ASP A 411 -10.09 1.54 21.07
N LYS A 412 -9.29 1.83 20.04
CA LYS A 412 -7.83 1.97 20.16
C LYS A 412 -7.23 2.91 19.13
N VAL A 413 -5.96 3.23 19.35
CA VAL A 413 -5.13 4.02 18.44
C VAL A 413 -3.89 3.18 18.09
N ILE A 414 -3.58 3.08 16.80
CA ILE A 414 -2.43 2.33 16.29
C ILE A 414 -1.45 3.31 15.61
N GLY A 415 -0.18 3.29 16.00
CA GLY A 415 0.82 4.24 15.51
C GLY A 415 0.79 5.60 16.23
N SER A 416 1.53 6.57 15.70
CA SER A 416 1.65 7.91 16.27
C SER A 416 2.11 8.92 15.22
N ILE A 417 1.59 10.14 15.31
CA ILE A 417 1.98 11.26 14.45
C ILE A 417 2.89 12.25 15.18
N GLY A 418 3.21 12.03 16.45
CA GLY A 418 4.26 12.77 17.16
C GLY A 418 4.06 12.90 18.66
N GLY A 419 2.89 12.52 19.18
CA GLY A 419 2.51 12.71 20.58
C GLY A 419 2.08 14.15 20.91
N GLY A 420 1.65 14.36 22.16
CA GLY A 420 1.33 15.68 22.70
C GLY A 420 -0.07 16.20 22.36
N ALA A 421 -0.25 17.51 22.53
CA ALA A 421 -1.55 18.18 22.39
C ALA A 421 -2.16 18.04 21.00
N MET A 422 -1.35 18.16 19.94
CA MET A 422 -1.81 17.97 18.56
C MET A 422 -2.34 16.56 18.33
N GLU A 423 -1.60 15.53 18.76
CA GLU A 423 -2.04 14.15 18.59
C GLU A 423 -3.35 13.89 19.34
N HIS A 424 -3.48 14.42 20.56
CA HIS A 424 -4.72 14.33 21.32
C HIS A 424 -5.91 15.00 20.62
N GLU A 425 -5.70 16.17 20.00
CA GLU A 425 -6.73 16.86 19.24
C GLU A 425 -7.13 16.08 17.97
N VAL A 426 -6.14 15.51 17.27
CA VAL A 426 -6.36 14.64 16.11
C VAL A 426 -7.17 13.41 16.51
N ILE A 427 -6.83 12.75 17.63
CA ILE A 427 -7.57 11.59 18.16
C ILE A 427 -9.01 11.96 18.48
N ARG A 428 -9.25 13.12 19.09
CA ARG A 428 -10.61 13.59 19.41
C ARG A 428 -11.44 13.90 18.17
N THR A 429 -10.79 14.42 17.12
CA THR A 429 -11.45 14.88 15.89
C THR A 429 -11.74 13.74 14.93
N ALA A 430 -10.85 12.76 14.85
CA ALA A 430 -10.93 11.64 13.91
C ALA A 430 -12.29 10.90 13.88
N PRO A 431 -12.95 10.57 15.02
CA PRO A 431 -14.24 9.87 15.02
C PRO A 431 -15.38 10.62 14.32
N GLU A 432 -15.28 11.95 14.18
CA GLU A 432 -16.28 12.79 13.53
C GLU A 432 -16.06 12.87 12.00
N ILE A 433 -14.88 12.49 11.50
CA ILE A 433 -14.55 12.59 10.09
C ILE A 433 -15.27 11.50 9.28
N ARG A 434 -15.95 11.94 8.21
CA ARG A 434 -16.71 11.07 7.29
C ARG A 434 -16.18 11.08 5.87
N GLU A 435 -15.41 12.11 5.51
CA GLU A 435 -14.82 12.35 4.19
C GLU A 435 -13.35 12.73 4.33
N ILE A 436 -12.57 12.61 3.24
CA ILE A 436 -11.18 13.02 3.23
C ILE A 436 -11.09 14.50 3.59
N THR A 437 -10.47 14.76 4.74
CA THR A 437 -10.38 16.10 5.31
C THR A 437 -8.94 16.46 5.58
N VAL A 438 -8.56 17.71 5.30
CA VAL A 438 -7.24 18.24 5.62
C VAL A 438 -7.43 19.34 6.66
N MET A 439 -6.68 19.27 7.76
CA MET A 439 -6.71 20.29 8.79
C MET A 439 -5.29 20.75 9.13
N ASP A 440 -5.13 22.05 9.36
CA ASP A 440 -3.89 22.64 9.83
C ASP A 440 -3.95 22.80 11.35
N PHE A 441 -2.97 22.23 12.03
CA PHE A 441 -2.79 22.34 13.48
C PHE A 441 -1.60 23.26 13.73
N SER A 442 -1.84 24.39 14.39
CA SER A 442 -0.81 25.34 14.78
C SER A 442 -0.74 25.38 16.30
N LEU A 443 0.40 24.97 16.86
CA LEU A 443 0.65 25.17 18.28
C LEU A 443 1.11 26.62 18.48
N SER A 444 0.22 27.46 19.02
CA SER A 444 0.61 28.81 19.43
C SER A 444 1.56 28.73 20.64
N ASN A 445 2.50 29.67 20.74
CA ASN A 445 3.44 29.71 21.87
C ASN A 445 2.74 29.90 23.23
N GLU A 446 1.55 30.53 23.25
CA GLU A 446 0.75 30.78 24.46
C GLU A 446 0.03 29.51 24.96
N GLU A 447 -0.53 28.69 24.07
CA GLU A 447 -1.17 27.41 24.44
C GLU A 447 -0.13 26.34 24.80
N SER A 448 1.02 26.36 24.12
CA SER A 448 2.18 25.48 24.37
C SER A 448 2.70 25.63 25.81
N ALA A 449 2.75 26.87 26.32
CA ALA A 449 3.18 27.18 27.69
C ALA A 449 2.22 26.63 28.76
N ASN A 450 0.90 26.59 28.49
CA ASN A 450 -0.10 26.05 29.43
C ASN A 450 -0.17 24.51 29.42
N LEU A 451 0.22 23.87 28.31
CA LEU A 451 0.26 22.41 28.16
C LEU A 451 1.63 21.79 28.47
N GLY A 452 2.63 22.60 28.86
CA GLY A 452 3.96 22.14 29.23
C GLY A 452 4.82 21.65 28.05
N MET A 453 4.49 22.04 26.81
CA MET A 453 5.21 21.64 25.60
C MET A 453 5.87 22.88 24.95
N ILE A 454 7.08 22.76 24.39
CA ILE A 454 7.87 23.90 23.84
C ILE A 454 8.11 23.70 22.32
N CYS A 455 7.09 23.32 21.56
CA CYS A 455 7.23 23.05 20.13
C CYS A 455 6.31 23.97 19.31
N GLY A 456 6.85 25.10 18.82
CA GLY A 456 6.13 26.13 18.06
C GLY A 456 6.01 25.84 16.56
N GLY A 457 5.68 24.60 16.17
CA GLY A 457 5.49 24.20 14.78
C GLY A 457 4.02 24.21 14.34
N SER A 458 3.79 24.25 13.03
CA SER A 458 2.49 23.92 12.43
C SER A 458 2.59 22.65 11.58
N ASN A 459 1.57 21.80 11.65
CA ASN A 459 1.48 20.56 10.89
C ASN A 459 0.15 20.53 10.14
N GLN A 460 0.18 20.03 8.91
CA GLN A 460 -1.02 19.70 8.16
C GLN A 460 -1.27 18.20 8.29
N VAL A 461 -2.47 17.85 8.76
CA VAL A 461 -2.90 16.46 8.94
C VAL A 461 -4.02 16.15 7.96
N LEU A 462 -3.82 15.10 7.18
CA LEU A 462 -4.80 14.50 6.31
C LEU A 462 -5.51 13.37 7.06
N PHE A 463 -6.83 13.43 7.11
CA PHE A 463 -7.72 12.43 7.68
C PHE A 463 -8.36 11.64 6.54
N VAL A 464 -8.12 10.33 6.51
CA VAL A 464 -8.66 9.42 5.50
C VAL A 464 -9.52 8.37 6.21
N PRO A 465 -10.85 8.40 6.04
CA PRO A 465 -11.70 7.34 6.57
C PRO A 465 -11.46 6.03 5.84
N VAL A 466 -11.01 5.02 6.57
CA VAL A 466 -10.64 3.71 6.05
C VAL A 466 -11.66 2.69 6.54
N TYR A 467 -12.61 2.36 5.67
CA TYR A 467 -13.67 1.39 5.88
C TYR A 467 -13.64 0.36 4.72
N PRO A 468 -14.23 -0.83 4.89
CA PRO A 468 -14.35 -1.83 3.83
C PRO A 468 -14.93 -1.26 2.51
#